data_AF-A0A847TWC9-F1
#
_entry.id   AF-A0A847TWC9-F1
#
_cell.length_a   1.000
_cell.length_b   1.000
_cell.length_c   1.000
_cell.angle_alpha   90.00
_cell.angle_beta   90.00
_cell.angle_gamma   90.00
#
_symmetry.space_group_name_H-M   'P 1'
#
loop_
_entity.id
_entity.type
_entity.pdbx_description
1 polymer ?
#
loop_
_entity_poly.entity_id
_entity_poly.type
_entity_poly.pdbx_seq_one_letter_code
_entity_poly.pdbx_strand_id
1 'polypeptide(L)'
;MEDQRMTNETDNTDSDPLADAATTFAGTPWEGRPVDPDLHSDLGYELVDWEVVPNARDDKQVFLPIEESMLRDEAFIVAEPDACCDLGTKL
;
A
#
# COMPACT_ATOMS: atom_id res chain seq x y z
N MET A 1 21.56 4.09 50.15
CA MET A 1 20.43 3.50 49.43
C MET A 1 19.53 4.67 49.10
N GLU A 2 19.58 5.08 47.84
CA GLU A 2 18.91 6.26 47.31
C GLU A 2 17.56 5.81 46.76
N ASP A 3 16.48 6.12 47.46
CA ASP A 3 15.12 5.90 46.98
C ASP A 3 14.68 7.16 46.22
N GLN A 4 15.12 7.27 44.96
CA GLN A 4 14.66 8.31 44.04
C GLN A 4 13.22 7.99 43.60
N ARG A 5 12.26 8.66 44.26
CA ARG A 5 10.85 8.66 43.86
C ARG A 5 10.69 9.60 42.65
N MET A 6 10.94 9.08 41.45
CA MET A 6 10.74 9.82 40.20
C MET A 6 9.29 9.63 39.73
N THR A 7 8.39 10.46 40.26
CA THR A 7 6.99 10.54 39.81
C THR A 7 6.85 11.70 38.83
N ASN A 8 7.14 11.45 37.55
CA ASN A 8 6.68 12.33 36.48
C ASN A 8 6.31 11.47 35.28
N GLU A 9 5.05 11.01 35.32
CA GLU A 9 4.27 10.74 34.13
C GLU A 9 4.38 11.96 33.20
N THR A 10 4.99 11.76 32.03
CA THR A 10 4.67 12.55 30.85
C THR A 10 4.07 11.60 29.84
N ASP A 11 2.80 11.28 30.10
CA ASP A 11 1.83 11.02 29.05
C ASP A 11 1.78 12.29 28.18
N ASN A 12 2.53 12.27 27.10
CA ASN A 12 2.32 13.15 25.95
C ASN A 12 2.21 12.25 24.73
N THR A 13 1.25 11.31 24.77
CA THR A 13 0.62 10.88 23.52
C THR A 13 -0.51 11.87 23.28
N ASP A 14 -0.11 13.11 22.94
CA ASP A 14 -1.05 14.10 22.44
C ASP A 14 -1.69 13.48 21.20
N SER A 15 -2.95 13.13 21.40
CA SER A 15 -3.81 12.60 20.39
C SER A 15 -3.98 13.70 19.36
N ASP A 16 -3.24 13.65 18.26
CA ASP A 16 -3.61 14.43 17.08
C ASP A 16 -4.72 13.65 16.35
N PRO A 17 -5.98 14.12 16.43
CA PRO A 17 -7.13 13.39 15.95
C PRO A 17 -7.24 13.64 14.46
N LEU A 18 -6.72 12.74 13.62
CA LEU A 18 -6.96 12.76 12.18
C LEU A 18 -6.78 14.18 11.61
N ALA A 19 -5.55 14.72 11.69
CA ALA A 19 -5.20 15.93 10.94
C ALA A 19 -5.82 15.81 9.55
N ASP A 20 -6.79 16.69 9.29
CA ASP A 20 -7.63 16.71 8.12
C ASP A 20 -6.74 16.48 6.90
N ALA A 21 -6.94 15.39 6.16
CA ALA A 21 -6.04 15.01 5.08
C ALA A 21 -5.86 16.16 4.05
N ALA A 22 -6.80 17.11 3.99
CA ALA A 22 -6.66 18.31 3.16
C ALA A 22 -5.57 19.28 3.67
N THR A 23 -5.30 19.33 4.98
CA THR A 23 -4.20 20.11 5.55
C THR A 23 -2.83 19.50 5.26
N THR A 24 -2.72 18.17 5.15
CA THR A 24 -1.44 17.48 4.88
C THR A 24 -0.84 17.83 3.52
N PHE A 25 -1.67 18.11 2.53
CA PHE A 25 -1.21 18.43 1.17
C PHE A 25 -1.16 19.93 0.89
N ALA A 26 -1.49 20.79 1.87
CA ALA A 26 -1.58 22.22 1.64
C ALA A 26 -0.22 22.84 1.27
N GLY A 27 -0.16 23.60 0.18
CA GLY A 27 1.08 24.19 -0.38
C GLY A 27 2.04 23.19 -1.05
N THR A 28 1.65 21.92 -1.20
CA THR A 28 2.42 20.91 -1.95
C THR A 28 1.96 20.85 -3.42
N PRO A 29 2.74 20.28 -4.34
CA PRO A 29 2.29 20.02 -5.71
C PRO A 29 1.12 19.01 -5.79
N TRP A 30 0.74 18.39 -4.67
CA TRP A 30 -0.40 17.50 -4.54
C TRP A 30 -1.68 18.26 -4.14
N GLU A 31 -1.59 19.53 -3.74
CA GLU A 31 -2.74 20.39 -3.45
C GLU A 31 -3.58 20.55 -4.73
N GLY A 32 -4.76 19.92 -4.78
CA GLY A 32 -5.69 19.98 -5.91
C GLY A 32 -5.51 18.91 -6.99
N ARG A 33 -4.62 17.92 -6.80
CA ARG A 33 -4.62 16.72 -7.64
C ARG A 33 -5.87 15.87 -7.36
N PRO A 34 -6.40 15.15 -8.37
CA PRO A 34 -7.48 14.21 -8.14
C PRO A 34 -7.05 13.11 -7.16
N VAL A 35 -7.98 12.67 -6.31
CA VAL A 35 -7.78 11.55 -5.39
C VAL A 35 -7.55 10.24 -6.15
N ASP A 36 -8.16 10.12 -7.32
CA ASP A 36 -8.00 9.02 -8.27
C ASP A 36 -7.24 9.54 -9.51
N PRO A 37 -5.90 9.49 -9.53
CA PRO A 37 -5.10 9.93 -10.68
C PRO A 37 -5.23 8.96 -11.85
N ASP A 38 -5.23 9.48 -13.08
CA ASP A 38 -5.25 8.64 -14.27
C ASP A 38 -3.92 7.88 -14.42
N LEU A 39 -3.99 6.55 -14.52
CA LEU A 39 -2.80 5.70 -14.61
C LEU A 39 -1.87 6.12 -15.75
N HIS A 40 -2.43 6.41 -16.92
CA HIS A 40 -1.64 6.71 -18.10
C HIS A 40 -1.18 8.17 -18.13
N SER A 41 -2.09 9.12 -17.93
CA SER A 41 -1.85 10.56 -18.13
C SER A 41 -1.18 11.23 -16.94
N ASP A 42 -1.54 10.84 -15.71
CA ASP A 42 -0.96 11.39 -14.49
C ASP A 42 0.29 10.63 -14.03
N LEU A 43 0.32 9.30 -14.22
CA LEU A 43 1.39 8.43 -13.67
C LEU A 43 2.28 7.78 -14.73
N GLY A 44 1.90 7.77 -16.01
CA GLY A 44 2.67 7.11 -17.07
C GLY A 44 2.72 5.59 -16.95
N TYR A 45 1.77 5.00 -16.22
CA TYR A 45 1.63 3.55 -16.09
C TYR A 45 0.67 3.00 -17.13
N GLU A 46 1.04 1.85 -17.68
CA GLU A 46 0.16 1.04 -18.52
C GLU A 46 -0.32 -0.17 -17.71
N LEU A 47 -1.60 -0.49 -17.87
CA LEU A 47 -2.15 -1.70 -17.27
C LEU A 47 -1.59 -2.91 -18.01
N VAL A 48 -1.01 -3.81 -17.22
CA VAL A 48 -0.57 -5.12 -17.69
C VAL A 48 -1.61 -6.13 -17.23
N ASP A 49 -1.90 -7.10 -18.09
CA ASP A 49 -2.77 -8.21 -17.73
C ASP A 49 -1.93 -9.35 -17.11
N TRP A 50 -2.44 -9.91 -16.01
CA TRP A 50 -1.74 -10.87 -15.17
C TRP A 50 -2.57 -12.13 -14.97
N GLU A 51 -1.94 -13.29 -15.12
CA GLU A 51 -2.52 -14.59 -14.83
C GLU A 51 -2.20 -15.02 -13.39
N VAL A 52 -3.22 -15.50 -12.67
CA VAL A 52 -3.07 -16.03 -11.31
C VAL A 52 -2.91 -17.54 -11.36
N VAL A 53 -1.74 -18.02 -10.96
CA VAL A 53 -1.44 -19.45 -10.89
C VAL A 53 -1.43 -19.89 -9.43
N PRO A 54 -2.29 -20.84 -9.01
CA PRO A 54 -2.23 -21.41 -7.68
C PRO A 54 -0.97 -22.27 -7.54
N ASN A 55 -0.22 -22.09 -6.45
CA ASN A 55 0.90 -22.97 -6.16
C ASN A 55 0.36 -24.31 -5.61
N ALA A 56 0.82 -25.43 -6.18
CA ALA A 56 0.35 -26.76 -5.79
C ALA A 56 0.88 -27.24 -4.42
N ARG A 57 1.92 -26.59 -3.87
CA ARG A 57 2.55 -26.99 -2.60
C ARG A 57 2.23 -26.08 -1.42
N ASP A 58 1.91 -24.82 -1.68
CA ASP A 58 1.69 -23.79 -0.68
C ASP A 58 0.45 -23.00 -1.08
N ASP A 59 -0.33 -22.48 -0.12
CA ASP A 59 -1.51 -21.63 -0.39
C ASP A 59 -1.16 -20.25 -0.97
N LYS A 60 0.06 -20.08 -1.50
CA LYS A 60 0.56 -18.84 -2.09
C LYS A 60 0.04 -18.66 -3.51
N GLN A 61 -0.36 -17.44 -3.82
CA GLN A 61 -0.77 -17.05 -5.16
C GLN A 61 0.41 -16.46 -5.90
N VAL A 62 0.64 -16.95 -7.12
CA VAL A 62 1.65 -16.41 -8.02
C VAL A 62 0.94 -15.66 -9.13
N PHE A 63 1.31 -14.41 -9.32
CA PHE A 63 0.84 -13.56 -10.41
C PHE A 63 1.93 -13.50 -11.46
N LEU A 64 1.59 -13.88 -12.69
CA LEU A 64 2.50 -13.86 -13.82
C LEU A 64 2.01 -12.84 -14.86
N PRO A 65 2.86 -11.93 -15.34
CA PRO A 65 2.49 -11.05 -16.44
C PRO A 65 2.30 -11.90 -17.70
N ILE A 66 1.28 -11.59 -18.50
CA ILE A 66 1.01 -12.32 -19.75
C ILE A 66 2.10 -12.07 -20.80
N GLU A 67 2.77 -10.92 -20.74
CA GLU A 67 3.89 -10.64 -21.63
C GLU A 67 5.15 -11.42 -21.19
N GLU A 68 5.56 -12.38 -22.01
CA GLU A 68 6.75 -13.22 -21.75
C GLU A 68 8.05 -12.42 -21.60
N SER A 69 8.13 -11.21 -22.16
CA SER A 69 9.24 -10.29 -21.96
C SER A 69 9.38 -9.87 -20.49
N MET A 70 8.26 -9.50 -19.84
CA MET A 70 8.26 -9.13 -18.42
C MET A 70 8.56 -10.31 -17.50
N LEU A 71 8.14 -11.52 -17.89
CA LEU A 71 8.49 -12.74 -17.16
C LEU A 71 10.01 -12.97 -17.12
N ARG A 72 10.73 -12.62 -18.20
CA ARG A 72 12.20 -12.74 -18.27
C ARG A 72 12.93 -11.73 -17.39
N ASP A 73 12.30 -10.60 -17.10
CA ASP A 73 12.78 -9.56 -16.18
C ASP A 73 12.41 -9.85 -14.72
N GLU A 74 12.00 -11.09 -14.39
CA GLU A 74 11.60 -11.51 -13.04
C GLU A 74 10.44 -10.67 -12.45
N ALA A 75 9.62 -10.07 -13.31
CA ALA A 75 8.47 -9.26 -12.91
C ALA A 75 7.27 -10.14 -12.54
N PHE A 76 7.44 -11.10 -11.62
CA PHE A 76 6.35 -11.91 -11.07
C PHE A 76 6.14 -11.60 -9.59
N ILE A 77 4.91 -11.75 -9.11
CA ILE A 77 4.56 -11.46 -7.72
C ILE A 77 4.17 -12.77 -7.04
N VAL A 78 4.74 -13.03 -5.87
CA VAL A 78 4.34 -14.15 -5.01
C VAL A 78 3.77 -13.55 -3.73
N ALA A 79 2.47 -13.74 -3.52
CA ALA A 79 1.77 -13.22 -2.36
C ALA A 79 1.22 -14.35 -1.49
N GLU A 80 1.16 -14.09 -0.19
CA GLU A 80 0.40 -14.92 0.74
C GLU A 80 -1.10 -14.61 0.57
N PRO A 81 -1.99 -15.59 0.81
CA PRO A 81 -3.41 -15.40 0.55
C PRO A 81 -4.03 -14.30 1.41
N ASP A 82 -3.51 -14.07 2.62
CA ASP A 82 -3.96 -12.99 3.52
C ASP A 82 -3.49 -11.59 3.05
N ALA A 83 -2.44 -11.53 2.21
CA ALA A 83 -1.95 -10.29 1.61
C ALA A 83 -2.73 -9.91 0.34
N CYS A 84 -3.56 -10.81 -0.19
CA CYS A 84 -4.40 -10.56 -1.36
C CYS A 84 -5.79 -10.07 -0.91
N CYS A 85 -6.13 -8.83 -1.25
CA CYS A 85 -7.45 -8.27 -1.03
C CYS A 85 -8.24 -8.26 -2.35
N ASP A 86 -9.35 -9.00 -2.42
CA ASP A 86 -10.27 -8.94 -3.54
C ASP A 86 -11.10 -7.64 -3.48
N LEU A 87 -10.91 -6.76 -4.46
CA LEU A 87 -11.66 -5.52 -4.59
C LEU A 87 -12.99 -5.71 -5.36
N GLY A 88 -13.29 -6.94 -5.81
CA GLY A 88 -14.45 -7.29 -6.64
C GLY A 88 -15.74 -7.61 -5.88
N THR A 89 -15.72 -7.65 -4.55
CA THR A 89 -16.87 -8.11 -3.72
C THR A 89 -17.49 -7.03 -2.83
N LYS A 90 -17.44 -5.76 -3.25
CA LYS A 90 -18.28 -4.71 -2.64
C LYS A 90 -18.87 -3.76 -3.67
N LEU A 91 -20.04 -4.15 -4.19
CA LEU A 91 -21.08 -3.25 -4.72
C LEU A 91 -22.30 -3.34 -3.80
#